data_AF-U6K307-F1
#
_entry.id   AF-U6K307-F1
#
_cell.length_a   1.000
_cell.length_b   1.000
_cell.length_c   1.000
_cell.angle_alpha   90.00
_cell.angle_beta   90.00
_cell.angle_gamma   90.00
#
_symmetry.space_group_name_H-M   'P 1'
#
loop_
_entity.id
_entity.type
_entity.pdbx_description
1 polymer ?
#
loop_
_entity_poly.entity_id
_entity_poly.type
_entity_poly.pdbx_seq_one_letter_code
_entity_poly.pdbx_strand_id
1 'polypeptide(L)'
;MFCLFCCDRRLQADIASLLAAAGAAAAAPAAAAAAAAAAGGAAAAAATDSREELRRKLESIKARLAQFGNVNRKAVAELATITDDFNSLRSRERLQGETLELLQQQLQQLQHRRQQLLQQQLQRVDAHFSSLFEQLVPGGTARLELVEDPGDASLGCIGRPRGVEIQLRFSAAANDKEHLPMQRLSGGQKTVAAAALLLAQQLANSSSSSSSSSSSSSSSSSGGEGLLLLDEPDAALDGNYAQRFAAALQTAAQTLKCQIVITTLRKELLSCGDKFWLVQQSQRASRPREITKEEAAELLLDLPQQQQQQEQQQQQQQLLALPEPVPSMG
;
A
#
# COMPACT_ATOMS: atom_id res chain seq x y z
N MET A 1 16.34 -11.47 9.75
CA MET A 1 15.75 -10.42 10.60
C MET A 1 16.12 -9.08 10.00
N PHE A 2 15.21 -8.46 9.25
CA PHE A 2 15.13 -7.01 9.00
C PHE A 2 13.83 -6.77 8.21
N CYS A 3 12.82 -6.24 8.89
CA CYS A 3 11.60 -5.70 8.29
C CYS A 3 11.78 -4.16 8.30
N LEU A 4 12.06 -3.57 7.15
CA LEU A 4 12.06 -2.13 6.97
C LEU A 4 10.63 -1.72 6.56
N PHE A 5 9.88 -1.29 7.56
CA PHE A 5 8.58 -0.66 7.39
C PHE A 5 8.82 0.79 6.94
N CYS A 6 8.61 1.09 5.66
CA CYS A 6 8.62 2.46 5.16
C CYS A 6 7.31 3.13 5.58
N CYS A 7 7.29 3.70 6.79
CA CYS A 7 6.22 4.61 7.21
C CYS A 7 6.39 5.92 6.43
N ASP A 8 5.52 6.11 5.45
CA ASP A 8 5.38 7.34 4.67
C ASP A 8 5.11 8.53 5.61
N ARG A 9 6.14 9.35 5.81
CA ARG A 9 6.15 10.48 6.77
C ARG A 9 5.35 11.69 6.27
N ARG A 10 4.80 11.64 5.05
CA ARG A 10 4.02 12.73 4.47
C ARG A 10 2.55 12.71 4.89
N LEU A 11 1.98 11.53 5.14
CA LEU A 11 0.56 11.39 5.53
C LEU A 11 0.26 11.79 6.99
N GLN A 12 1.23 11.62 7.90
CA GLN A 12 1.05 12.00 9.31
C GLN A 12 1.12 13.52 9.55
N ALA A 13 1.81 14.27 8.68
CA ALA A 13 1.91 15.72 8.81
C ALA A 13 0.58 16.42 8.53
N ASP A 14 -0.18 15.94 7.54
CA ASP A 14 -1.48 16.53 7.18
C ASP A 14 -2.54 16.30 8.26
N ILE A 15 -2.56 15.11 8.87
CA ILE A 15 -3.53 14.75 9.94
C ILE A 15 -3.27 15.58 11.22
N ALA A 16 -2.00 15.81 11.58
CA ALA A 16 -1.66 16.61 12.75
C ALA A 16 -2.00 18.10 12.57
N SER A 17 -1.84 18.64 11.36
CA SER A 17 -2.19 20.03 11.05
C SER A 17 -3.71 20.28 11.03
N LEU A 18 -4.50 19.29 10.59
CA LEU A 18 -5.97 19.36 10.56
C LEU A 18 -6.61 19.21 11.95
N LEU A 19 -6.03 18.41 12.84
CA LEU A 19 -6.46 18.32 14.25
C LEU A 19 -6.18 19.61 15.03
N ALA A 20 -5.15 20.37 14.67
CA ALA A 20 -4.87 21.66 15.29
C ALA A 20 -5.86 22.77 14.87
N ALA A 21 -6.39 22.71 13.65
CA ALA A 21 -7.40 23.65 13.16
C ALA A 21 -8.79 23.46 13.82
N ALA A 22 -9.12 22.24 14.25
CA ALA A 22 -10.40 21.93 14.90
C ALA A 22 -10.48 22.35 16.37
N GLY A 23 -9.36 22.77 16.99
CA GLY A 23 -9.29 23.13 18.42
C GLY A 23 -9.66 24.58 18.78
N ALA A 24 -10.03 25.43 17.80
CA ALA A 24 -10.09 26.88 17.99
C ALA A 24 -11.48 27.51 17.74
N ALA A 25 -12.57 26.83 18.10
CA ALA A 25 -13.91 27.42 18.07
C ALA A 25 -14.62 27.29 19.43
N ALA A 26 -14.06 27.98 20.42
CA ALA A 26 -14.75 28.33 21.66
C ALA A 26 -15.16 29.80 21.60
N ALA A 27 -16.46 30.08 21.46
CA ALA A 27 -17.08 31.34 21.88
C ALA A 27 -18.61 31.18 21.86
N ALA A 28 -19.22 31.29 23.05
CA ALA A 28 -20.65 31.51 23.27
C ALA A 28 -21.10 32.86 22.65
N PRO A 29 -22.41 33.16 22.49
CA PRO A 29 -23.23 33.46 23.68
C PRO A 29 -24.73 33.08 23.61
N ALA A 30 -25.28 32.95 24.82
CA ALA A 30 -26.56 33.47 25.28
C ALA A 30 -27.81 33.39 24.37
N ALA A 31 -28.77 32.55 24.77
CA ALA A 31 -30.19 32.92 24.82
C ALA A 31 -31.00 31.80 25.49
N ALA A 32 -31.70 32.14 26.58
CA ALA A 32 -33.02 31.64 27.02
C ALA A 32 -33.15 31.58 28.55
N ALA A 33 -32.95 32.73 29.21
CA ALA A 33 -33.55 32.99 30.50
C ALA A 33 -34.82 33.83 30.28
N ALA A 34 -35.96 33.18 30.04
CA ALA A 34 -37.29 33.81 30.09
C ALA A 34 -38.42 32.77 29.96
N ALA A 35 -38.75 32.07 31.05
CA ALA A 35 -40.07 31.42 31.20
C ALA A 35 -40.33 31.03 32.67
N ALA A 36 -40.30 32.01 33.59
CA ALA A 36 -40.77 31.82 34.96
C ALA A 36 -41.40 33.12 35.48
N ALA A 37 -42.47 33.57 34.81
CA ALA A 37 -43.31 34.67 35.29
C ALA A 37 -44.70 34.64 34.60
N ALA A 38 -45.49 33.60 34.88
CA ALA A 38 -46.92 33.59 34.52
C ALA A 38 -47.71 32.64 35.43
N ALA A 39 -47.81 33.00 36.72
CA ALA A 39 -48.86 32.51 37.62
C ALA A 39 -49.05 33.49 38.79
N GLY A 40 -49.15 34.79 38.47
CA GLY A 40 -49.63 35.82 39.38
C GLY A 40 -50.82 36.49 38.69
N GLY A 41 -52.04 36.21 39.14
CA GLY A 41 -53.23 36.85 38.57
C GLY A 41 -54.49 36.00 38.60
N ALA A 42 -54.95 35.61 39.79
CA ALA A 42 -56.35 35.24 40.00
C ALA A 42 -56.78 35.70 41.41
N ALA A 43 -56.75 37.01 41.63
CA ALA A 43 -57.33 37.66 42.79
C ALA A 43 -58.22 38.80 42.32
N ALA A 44 -59.36 38.46 41.70
CA ALA A 44 -60.46 39.39 41.43
C ALA A 44 -61.76 38.64 41.10
N ALA A 45 -62.26 37.83 42.03
CA ALA A 45 -63.65 37.38 42.08
C ALA A 45 -64.00 36.92 43.51
N ALA A 46 -63.97 37.85 44.46
CA ALA A 46 -64.50 37.62 45.81
C ALA A 46 -65.88 38.28 45.92
N ALA A 47 -66.87 37.68 45.28
CA ALA A 47 -68.26 37.85 45.66
C ALA A 47 -68.53 36.85 46.79
N THR A 48 -68.49 37.33 48.03
CA THR A 48 -68.99 36.73 49.29
C THR A 48 -69.36 35.22 49.28
N ASP A 49 -68.36 34.33 49.19
CA ASP A 49 -68.54 32.94 49.60
C ASP A 49 -68.77 32.90 51.12
N SER A 50 -69.76 32.12 51.57
CA SER A 50 -70.03 31.94 52.99
C SER A 50 -68.84 31.29 53.70
N ARG A 51 -68.58 31.68 54.96
CA ARG A 51 -67.45 31.18 55.77
C ARG A 51 -67.40 29.64 55.84
N GLU A 52 -68.54 28.99 55.69
CA GLU A 52 -68.70 27.54 55.72
C GLU A 52 -68.30 26.86 54.41
N GLU A 53 -68.61 27.46 53.26
CA GLU A 53 -68.18 26.96 51.96
C GLU A 53 -66.67 27.04 51.78
N LEU A 54 -66.05 28.13 52.26
CA LEU A 54 -64.59 28.27 52.28
C LEU A 54 -63.95 27.19 53.16
N ARG A 55 -64.57 26.80 54.27
CA ARG A 55 -64.08 25.71 55.13
C ARG A 55 -64.17 24.35 54.46
N ARG A 56 -65.29 24.05 53.79
CA ARG A 56 -65.45 22.79 53.02
C ARG A 56 -64.46 22.69 51.86
N LYS A 57 -64.21 23.81 51.15
CA LYS A 57 -63.17 23.90 50.11
C LYS A 57 -61.78 23.65 50.70
N LEU A 58 -61.51 24.19 51.89
CA LEU A 58 -60.23 24.01 52.58
C LEU A 58 -60.00 22.54 53.02
N GLU A 59 -61.02 21.89 53.57
CA GLU A 59 -60.97 20.47 53.96
C GLU A 59 -60.80 19.53 52.77
N SER A 60 -61.50 19.78 51.66
CA SER A 60 -61.35 18.98 50.44
C SER A 60 -59.97 19.14 49.81
N ILE A 61 -59.41 20.36 49.81
CA ILE A 61 -58.04 20.63 49.36
C ILE A 61 -57.03 19.92 50.28
N LYS A 62 -57.22 19.96 51.61
CA LYS A 62 -56.36 19.24 52.56
C LYS A 62 -56.39 17.72 52.35
N ALA A 63 -57.57 17.15 52.12
CA ALA A 63 -57.73 15.73 51.84
C ALA A 63 -57.02 15.33 50.53
N ARG A 64 -57.12 16.16 49.49
CA ARG A 64 -56.38 15.97 48.23
C ARG A 64 -54.86 16.10 48.43
N LEU A 65 -54.41 17.04 49.26
CA LEU A 65 -52.98 17.23 49.55
C LEU A 65 -52.38 16.03 50.31
N ALA A 66 -53.16 15.42 51.21
CA ALA A 66 -52.76 14.20 51.93
C ALA A 66 -52.62 12.97 51.02
N GLN A 67 -53.34 12.92 49.90
CA GLN A 67 -53.21 11.82 48.91
C GLN A 67 -51.87 11.85 48.15
N PHE A 68 -51.19 13.00 48.05
CA PHE A 68 -49.93 13.13 47.32
C PHE A 68 -48.69 12.61 48.06
N GLY A 69 -48.86 12.04 49.27
CA GLY A 69 -47.82 11.28 49.96
C GLY A 69 -46.50 12.04 50.16
N ASN A 70 -45.39 11.31 50.10
CA ASN A 70 -44.06 11.86 50.34
C ASN A 70 -43.48 12.49 49.07
N VAL A 71 -43.69 13.79 48.89
CA VAL A 71 -43.22 14.53 47.70
C VAL A 71 -41.71 14.78 47.79
N ASN A 72 -40.96 14.33 46.78
CA ASN A 72 -39.52 14.59 46.68
C ASN A 72 -39.26 16.06 46.35
N ARG A 73 -38.91 16.86 47.35
CA ARG A 73 -38.59 18.29 47.18
C ARG A 73 -37.28 18.54 46.43
N LYS A 74 -36.40 17.54 46.32
CA LYS A 74 -35.16 17.63 45.52
C LYS A 74 -35.40 17.42 44.02
N ALA A 75 -36.57 16.89 43.63
CA ALA A 75 -36.89 16.58 42.25
C ALA A 75 -36.77 17.79 41.32
N VAL A 76 -37.04 19.00 41.81
CA VAL A 76 -36.90 20.22 40.99
C VAL A 76 -35.43 20.52 40.66
N ALA A 77 -34.52 20.34 41.62
CA ALA A 77 -33.10 20.53 41.41
C ALA A 77 -32.49 19.40 40.56
N GLU A 78 -32.89 18.15 40.82
CA GLU A 78 -32.47 16.97 40.04
C GLU A 78 -32.96 17.05 38.59
N LEU A 79 -34.18 17.54 38.36
CA LEU A 79 -34.72 17.72 37.01
C LEU A 79 -33.92 18.77 36.23
N ALA A 80 -33.50 19.86 36.87
CA ALA A 80 -32.66 20.86 36.22
C ALA A 80 -31.32 20.25 35.76
N THR A 81 -30.62 19.53 36.64
CA THR A 81 -29.34 18.88 36.30
C THR A 81 -29.50 17.83 35.21
N ILE A 82 -30.54 16.99 35.29
CA ILE A 82 -30.81 15.95 34.27
C ILE A 82 -31.16 16.58 32.92
N THR A 83 -31.86 17.72 32.91
CA THR A 83 -32.20 18.44 31.68
C THR A 83 -30.94 19.01 31.01
N ASP A 84 -30.02 19.56 31.80
CA ASP A 84 -28.73 20.06 31.30
C ASP A 84 -27.87 18.92 30.71
N ASP A 85 -27.78 17.80 31.42
CA ASP A 85 -27.07 16.60 30.95
C ASP A 85 -27.70 16.07 29.65
N PHE A 86 -29.03 15.96 29.58
CA PHE A 86 -29.75 15.54 28.39
C PHE A 86 -29.47 16.45 27.19
N ASN A 87 -29.51 17.77 27.38
CA ASN A 87 -29.21 18.73 26.32
C ASN A 87 -27.75 18.61 25.85
N SER A 88 -26.82 18.39 26.77
CA SER A 88 -25.40 18.18 26.43
C SER A 88 -25.19 16.89 25.60
N LEU A 89 -25.82 15.79 25.99
CA LEU A 89 -25.74 14.51 25.28
C LEU A 89 -26.39 14.60 23.90
N ARG A 90 -27.54 15.27 23.79
CA ARG A 90 -28.22 15.51 22.52
C ARG A 90 -27.39 16.37 21.57
N SER A 91 -26.69 17.38 22.09
CA SER A 91 -25.74 18.17 21.30
C SER A 91 -24.58 17.31 20.81
N ARG A 92 -24.04 16.41 21.64
CA ARG A 92 -22.95 15.51 21.26
C ARG A 92 -23.38 14.49 20.21
N GLU A 93 -24.58 13.91 20.35
CA GLU A 93 -25.16 12.99 19.37
C GLU A 93 -25.29 13.65 18.00
N ARG A 94 -25.80 14.89 17.95
CA ARG A 94 -25.89 15.66 16.71
C ARG A 94 -24.51 15.88 16.07
N LEU A 95 -23.53 16.34 16.85
CA LEU A 95 -22.17 16.56 16.35
C LEU A 95 -21.51 15.26 15.84
N GLN A 96 -21.78 14.13 16.50
CA GLN A 96 -21.31 12.82 16.04
C GLN A 96 -21.94 12.42 14.71
N GLY A 97 -23.25 12.65 14.54
CA GLY A 97 -23.93 12.45 13.26
C GLY A 97 -23.30 13.26 12.14
N GLU A 98 -23.10 14.57 12.36
CA GLU A 98 -22.45 15.48 11.40
C GLU A 98 -21.00 15.03 11.09
N THR A 99 -20.26 14.55 12.08
CA THR A 99 -18.89 14.03 11.90
C THR A 99 -18.87 12.74 11.08
N LEU A 100 -19.81 11.83 11.31
CA LEU A 100 -19.93 10.59 10.54
C LEU A 100 -20.22 10.86 9.06
N GLU A 101 -21.11 11.81 8.77
CA GLU A 101 -21.40 12.23 7.40
C GLU A 101 -20.16 12.80 6.70
N LEU A 102 -19.41 13.66 7.39
CA LEU A 102 -18.16 14.22 6.87
C LEU A 102 -17.10 13.14 6.61
N LEU A 103 -16.93 12.18 7.53
CA LEU A 103 -16.00 11.07 7.36
C LEU A 103 -16.38 10.18 6.17
N GLN A 104 -17.68 9.94 5.94
CA GLN A 104 -18.16 9.18 4.78
C GLN A 104 -17.83 9.91 3.47
N GLN A 105 -18.06 11.23 3.41
CA GLN A 105 -17.72 12.04 2.23
C GLN A 105 -16.20 12.03 1.96
N GLN A 106 -15.38 12.18 2.99
CA GLN A 106 -13.92 12.12 2.85
C GLN A 106 -13.44 10.74 2.39
N LEU A 107 -14.03 9.67 2.92
CA LEU A 107 -13.71 8.31 2.50
C LEU A 107 -13.99 8.10 1.00
N GLN A 108 -15.13 8.61 0.52
CA GLN A 108 -15.48 8.55 -0.91
C GLN A 108 -14.48 9.32 -1.78
N GLN A 109 -14.09 10.53 -1.37
CA GLN A 109 -13.06 11.31 -2.08
C GLN A 109 -11.72 10.60 -2.14
N LEU A 110 -11.28 9.99 -1.02
CA LEU A 110 -10.04 9.22 -0.97
C LEU A 110 -10.10 7.98 -1.87
N GLN A 111 -11.24 7.28 -1.90
CA GLN A 111 -11.44 6.12 -2.77
C GLN A 111 -11.35 6.50 -4.25
N HIS A 112 -11.98 7.62 -4.63
CA HIS A 112 -11.93 8.15 -5.99
C HIS A 112 -10.50 8.54 -6.39
N ARG A 113 -9.80 9.30 -5.53
CA ARG A 113 -8.41 9.70 -5.75
C ARG A 113 -7.48 8.49 -5.86
N ARG A 114 -7.67 7.47 -5.03
CA ARG A 114 -6.91 6.22 -5.09
C ARG A 114 -7.09 5.52 -6.43
N GLN A 115 -8.32 5.40 -6.92
CA GLN A 115 -8.59 4.74 -8.22
C GLN A 115 -7.98 5.52 -9.38
N GLN A 116 -8.11 6.85 -9.36
CA GLN A 116 -7.51 7.71 -10.39
C GLN A 116 -5.99 7.57 -10.42
N LEU A 117 -5.33 7.60 -9.26
CA LEU A 117 -3.89 7.40 -9.18
C LEU A 117 -3.49 5.98 -9.63
N LEU A 118 -4.23 4.96 -9.24
CA LEU A 118 -3.98 3.58 -9.68
C LEU A 118 -4.03 3.47 -11.21
N GLN A 119 -5.07 4.01 -11.84
CA GLN A 119 -5.22 4.00 -13.31
C GLN A 119 -4.09 4.75 -13.99
N GLN A 120 -3.74 5.94 -13.49
CA GLN A 120 -2.63 6.73 -14.04
C GLN A 120 -1.28 5.99 -13.92
N GLN A 121 -1.00 5.37 -12.78
CA GLN A 121 0.25 4.61 -12.61
C GLN A 121 0.26 3.36 -13.49
N LEU A 122 -0.86 2.65 -13.59
CA LEU A 122 -0.96 1.46 -14.44
C LEU A 122 -0.72 1.81 -15.91
N GLN A 123 -1.32 2.88 -16.42
CA GLN A 123 -1.10 3.35 -17.80
C GLN A 123 0.36 3.72 -18.06
N ARG A 124 1.05 4.32 -17.08
CA ARG A 124 2.48 4.64 -17.19
C ARG A 124 3.33 3.38 -17.24
N VAL A 125 3.07 2.43 -16.34
CA VAL A 125 3.78 1.15 -16.31
C VAL A 125 3.52 0.38 -17.60
N ASP A 126 2.29 0.37 -18.11
CA ASP A 126 1.90 -0.27 -19.37
C ASP A 126 2.67 0.28 -20.58
N ALA A 127 2.76 1.60 -20.71
CA ALA A 127 3.49 2.23 -21.82
C ALA A 127 4.99 1.88 -21.81
N HIS A 128 5.62 1.85 -20.62
CA HIS A 128 7.02 1.42 -20.50
C HIS A 128 7.18 -0.08 -20.71
N PHE A 129 6.23 -0.87 -20.23
CA PHE A 129 6.24 -2.32 -20.34
C PHE A 129 6.11 -2.77 -21.78
N SER A 130 5.19 -2.20 -22.56
CA SER A 130 5.03 -2.51 -23.98
C SER A 130 6.31 -2.18 -24.77
N SER A 131 6.90 -1.01 -24.52
CA SER A 131 8.13 -0.56 -25.20
C SER A 131 9.33 -1.45 -24.87
N LEU A 132 9.53 -1.82 -23.60
CA LEU A 132 10.63 -2.71 -23.20
C LEU A 132 10.43 -4.14 -23.68
N PHE A 133 9.18 -4.62 -23.69
CA PHE A 133 8.87 -5.97 -24.14
C PHE A 133 9.12 -6.14 -25.64
N GLU A 134 8.77 -5.14 -26.46
CA GLU A 134 9.08 -5.12 -27.90
C GLU A 134 10.59 -5.14 -28.18
N GLN A 135 11.39 -4.48 -27.33
CA GLN A 135 12.86 -4.51 -27.42
C GLN A 135 13.45 -5.89 -27.08
N LEU A 136 12.88 -6.57 -26.08
CA LEU A 136 13.34 -7.89 -25.64
C LEU A 136 12.88 -9.01 -26.58
N VAL A 137 11.65 -8.94 -27.06
CA VAL A 137 10.99 -9.93 -27.92
C VAL A 137 10.51 -9.23 -29.22
N PRO A 138 11.24 -9.32 -30.34
CA PRO A 138 10.84 -8.72 -31.60
C PRO A 138 9.55 -9.36 -32.09
N GLY A 139 8.53 -8.53 -32.35
CA GLY A 139 7.20 -9.00 -32.73
C GLY A 139 6.36 -9.53 -31.56
N GLY A 140 6.86 -9.40 -30.32
CA GLY A 140 6.07 -9.63 -29.12
C GLY A 140 5.32 -8.37 -28.69
N THR A 141 4.13 -8.54 -28.12
CA THR A 141 3.35 -7.43 -27.54
C THR A 141 2.94 -7.79 -26.13
N ALA A 142 3.05 -6.85 -25.21
CA ALA A 142 2.63 -7.02 -23.82
C ALA A 142 1.68 -5.88 -23.41
N ARG A 143 0.64 -6.22 -22.64
CA ARG A 143 -0.35 -5.27 -22.10
C ARG A 143 -0.73 -5.62 -20.68
N LEU A 144 -1.00 -4.58 -19.89
CA LEU A 144 -1.49 -4.64 -18.53
C LEU A 144 -2.93 -4.11 -18.49
N GLU A 145 -3.88 -4.96 -18.08
CA GLU A 145 -5.29 -4.58 -17.97
C GLU A 145 -5.79 -4.72 -16.53
N LEU A 146 -6.59 -3.76 -16.08
CA LEU A 146 -7.22 -3.80 -14.77
C LEU A 146 -8.50 -4.63 -14.85
N VAL A 147 -8.58 -5.69 -14.04
CA VAL A 147 -9.77 -6.54 -13.95
C VAL A 147 -10.68 -6.04 -12.83
N GLU A 148 -11.91 -5.68 -13.19
CA GLU A 148 -12.95 -5.25 -12.26
C GLU A 148 -13.86 -6.43 -11.90
N ASP A 149 -14.33 -6.48 -10.64
CA ASP A 149 -15.27 -7.51 -10.21
C ASP A 149 -16.68 -7.27 -10.79
N PRO A 150 -17.31 -8.27 -11.45
CA PRO A 150 -18.62 -8.10 -12.08
C PRO A 150 -19.76 -7.90 -11.08
N GLY A 151 -19.53 -8.15 -9.79
CA GLY A 151 -20.54 -8.06 -8.73
C GLY A 151 -20.83 -6.63 -8.24
N ASP A 152 -19.88 -5.69 -8.40
CA ASP A 152 -20.02 -4.31 -7.91
C ASP A 152 -20.58 -3.33 -8.96
N ALA A 153 -20.69 -3.75 -10.22
CA ALA A 153 -21.18 -2.91 -11.30
C ALA A 153 -22.69 -2.56 -11.19
N SER A 154 -23.45 -3.24 -10.33
CA SER A 154 -24.91 -3.08 -10.23
C SER A 154 -25.38 -1.92 -9.34
N LEU A 155 -24.50 -1.27 -8.58
CA LEU A 155 -24.91 -0.35 -7.51
C LEU A 155 -24.35 1.08 -7.61
N GLY A 156 -23.75 1.48 -8.75
CA GLY A 156 -23.20 2.82 -8.94
C GLY A 156 -22.01 3.13 -8.01
N CYS A 157 -21.61 2.17 -7.18
CA CYS A 157 -20.38 2.19 -6.43
C CYS A 157 -19.24 1.89 -7.41
N ILE A 158 -18.21 2.72 -7.37
CA ILE A 158 -16.94 2.50 -8.05
C ILE A 158 -16.48 1.06 -7.77
N GLY A 159 -16.50 0.21 -8.80
CA GLY A 159 -16.16 -1.21 -8.67
C GLY A 159 -14.78 -1.40 -8.06
N ARG A 160 -14.66 -2.31 -7.09
CA ARG A 160 -13.34 -2.62 -6.53
C ARG A 160 -12.48 -3.30 -7.60
N PRO A 161 -11.23 -2.86 -7.80
CA PRO A 161 -10.32 -3.57 -8.69
C PRO A 161 -9.98 -4.92 -8.06
N ARG A 162 -10.26 -6.01 -8.78
CA ARG A 162 -9.97 -7.38 -8.35
C ARG A 162 -8.48 -7.69 -8.46
N GLY A 163 -7.86 -7.20 -9.53
CA GLY A 163 -6.46 -7.45 -9.82
C GLY A 163 -6.02 -6.86 -11.16
N VAL A 164 -4.76 -7.12 -11.51
CA VAL A 164 -4.17 -6.74 -12.79
C VAL A 164 -3.89 -8.01 -13.57
N GLU A 165 -4.38 -8.08 -14.80
CA GLU A 165 -4.11 -9.16 -15.74
C GLU A 165 -2.99 -8.75 -16.69
N ILE A 166 -2.06 -9.69 -16.93
CA ILE A 166 -0.91 -9.49 -17.81
C ILE A 166 -1.16 -10.29 -19.08
N GLN A 167 -1.37 -9.59 -20.18
CA GLN A 167 -1.61 -10.17 -21.49
C GLN A 167 -0.33 -10.15 -22.32
N LEU A 168 0.19 -11.33 -22.65
CA LEU A 168 1.47 -11.49 -23.36
C LEU A 168 1.27 -12.20 -24.70
N ARG A 169 1.99 -11.73 -25.73
CA ARG A 169 2.13 -12.37 -27.03
C ARG A 169 3.61 -12.39 -27.41
N PHE A 170 4.16 -13.58 -27.69
CA PHE A 170 5.60 -13.75 -27.96
C PHE A 170 5.95 -13.86 -29.46
N SER A 171 4.96 -14.08 -30.33
CA SER A 171 5.19 -14.18 -31.78
C SER A 171 4.05 -13.54 -32.55
N ALA A 172 4.39 -12.65 -33.48
CA ALA A 172 3.45 -12.09 -34.46
C ALA A 172 3.01 -13.12 -35.53
N ALA A 173 3.70 -14.26 -35.65
CA ALA A 173 3.46 -15.27 -36.70
C ALA A 173 2.44 -16.35 -36.30
N ALA A 174 2.08 -16.45 -35.02
CA ALA A 174 0.96 -17.29 -34.61
C ALA A 174 -0.33 -16.55 -34.98
N ASN A 175 -1.08 -17.11 -35.93
CA ASN A 175 -2.40 -16.62 -36.37
C ASN A 175 -3.46 -16.57 -35.25
N ASP A 176 -3.09 -16.99 -34.05
CA ASP A 176 -3.96 -17.02 -32.89
C ASP A 176 -3.89 -15.67 -32.18
N LYS A 177 -4.99 -14.92 -32.28
CA LYS A 177 -5.24 -13.67 -31.54
C LYS A 177 -5.32 -13.90 -30.01
N GLU A 178 -5.11 -15.12 -29.53
CA GLU A 178 -5.25 -15.47 -28.13
C GLU A 178 -4.03 -15.04 -27.32
N HIS A 179 -4.30 -14.25 -26.28
CA HIS A 179 -3.32 -13.97 -25.24
C HIS A 179 -3.07 -15.27 -24.47
N LEU A 180 -1.81 -15.70 -24.36
CA LEU A 180 -1.52 -16.91 -23.59
C LEU A 180 -1.58 -16.60 -22.09
N PRO A 181 -2.34 -17.36 -21.30
CA PRO A 181 -2.30 -17.22 -19.85
C PRO A 181 -0.90 -17.58 -19.36
N MET A 182 -0.41 -16.85 -18.34
CA MET A 182 0.94 -17.01 -17.81
C MET A 182 1.29 -18.46 -17.46
N GLN A 183 0.31 -19.26 -17.04
CA GLN A 183 0.48 -20.68 -16.71
C GLN A 183 1.04 -21.53 -17.87
N ARG A 184 0.73 -21.17 -19.13
CA ARG A 184 1.15 -21.89 -20.34
C ARG A 184 2.52 -21.46 -20.88
N LEU A 185 3.16 -20.44 -20.29
CA LEU A 185 4.44 -19.93 -20.77
C LEU A 185 5.61 -20.82 -20.33
N SER A 186 6.66 -20.86 -21.15
CA SER A 186 7.93 -21.50 -20.79
C SER A 186 8.62 -20.76 -19.63
N GLY A 187 9.47 -21.45 -18.86
CA GLY A 187 10.24 -20.85 -17.77
C GLY A 187 11.01 -19.59 -18.20
N GLY A 188 11.75 -19.68 -19.31
CA GLY A 188 12.48 -18.52 -19.85
C GLY A 188 11.58 -17.38 -20.31
N GLN A 189 10.41 -17.68 -20.88
CA GLN A 189 9.43 -16.66 -21.29
C GLN A 189 8.86 -15.91 -20.07
N LYS A 190 8.59 -16.63 -18.97
CA LYS A 190 8.17 -16.01 -17.71
C LYS A 190 9.26 -15.10 -17.15
N THR A 191 10.52 -15.52 -17.20
CA THR A 191 11.65 -14.71 -16.74
C THR A 191 11.81 -13.44 -17.57
N VAL A 192 11.70 -13.51 -18.91
CA VAL A 192 11.74 -12.31 -19.78
C VAL A 192 10.59 -11.35 -19.42
N ALA A 193 9.38 -11.86 -19.30
CA ALA A 193 8.21 -11.03 -18.96
C ALA A 193 8.35 -10.38 -17.58
N ALA A 194 8.85 -11.11 -16.58
CA ALA A 194 9.10 -10.59 -15.24
C ALA A 194 10.20 -9.53 -15.22
N ALA A 195 11.30 -9.76 -15.94
CA ALA A 195 12.40 -8.80 -16.05
C ALA A 195 11.96 -7.51 -16.76
N ALA A 196 11.19 -7.63 -17.84
CA ALA A 196 10.60 -6.50 -18.55
C ALA A 196 9.67 -5.67 -17.63
N LEU A 197 8.80 -6.35 -16.87
CA LEU A 197 7.88 -5.69 -15.93
C LEU A 197 8.63 -4.99 -14.80
N LEU A 198 9.68 -5.63 -14.27
CA LEU A 198 10.51 -5.06 -13.22
C LEU A 198 11.17 -3.76 -13.70
N LEU A 199 11.80 -3.77 -14.87
CA LEU A 199 12.41 -2.58 -15.45
C LEU A 199 11.38 -1.49 -15.77
N ALA A 200 10.22 -1.87 -16.31
CA ALA A 200 9.13 -0.93 -16.58
C ALA A 200 8.63 -0.24 -15.31
N GLN A 201 8.47 -0.99 -14.22
CA GLN A 201 8.07 -0.43 -12.92
C GLN A 201 9.11 0.56 -12.39
N GLN A 202 10.41 0.23 -12.47
CA GLN A 202 11.46 1.14 -12.04
C GLN A 202 11.44 2.44 -12.87
N LEU A 203 11.28 2.33 -14.19
CA LEU A 203 11.22 3.49 -15.09
C LEU A 203 10.00 4.38 -14.80
N ALA A 204 8.84 3.77 -14.57
CA ALA A 204 7.63 4.49 -14.20
C ALA A 204 7.80 5.24 -12.88
N ASN A 205 8.45 4.64 -11.89
CA ASN A 205 8.67 5.25 -10.57
C ASN A 205 9.69 6.41 -10.63
N SER A 206 10.81 6.27 -11.34
CA SER A 206 11.84 7.32 -11.45
C SER A 206 11.35 8.59 -12.16
N SER A 207 10.33 8.47 -13.03
CA SER A 207 9.70 9.64 -13.66
C SER A 207 8.98 10.55 -12.64
N SER A 208 8.60 10.02 -11.47
CA SER A 208 7.79 10.74 -10.47
C SER A 208 8.61 11.45 -9.38
N SER A 209 9.84 11.01 -9.12
CA SER A 209 10.74 11.62 -8.12
C SER A 209 11.42 12.89 -8.65
N SER A 210 11.72 12.93 -9.95
CA SER A 210 12.36 14.10 -10.58
C SER A 210 11.53 15.39 -10.56
N SER A 211 10.22 15.32 -10.26
CA SER A 211 9.34 16.49 -10.10
C SER A 211 9.03 16.86 -8.63
N SER A 212 9.60 16.18 -7.63
CA SER A 212 9.29 16.46 -6.21
C SER A 212 10.47 16.47 -5.23
N SER A 213 11.71 16.43 -5.70
CA SER A 213 12.93 16.56 -4.87
C SER A 213 13.83 17.74 -5.27
N SER A 214 13.25 18.91 -5.56
CA SER A 214 13.98 20.19 -5.63
C SER A 214 14.10 20.91 -4.28
N SER A 215 14.16 20.18 -3.17
CA SER A 215 14.33 20.77 -1.84
C SER A 215 14.93 19.82 -0.81
N SER A 216 16.20 19.43 -1.02
CA SER A 216 17.12 19.11 0.07
C SER A 216 18.55 19.19 -0.42
N SER A 217 19.06 20.42 -0.46
CA SER A 217 20.46 20.75 -0.67
C SER A 217 21.31 20.31 0.53
N SER A 218 22.15 19.30 0.33
CA SER A 218 23.38 19.12 1.12
C SER A 218 24.40 18.30 0.34
N SER A 219 25.29 19.03 -0.34
CA SER A 219 26.70 18.69 -0.62
C SER A 219 27.14 17.22 -0.46
N SER A 220 26.94 16.41 -1.50
CA SER A 220 27.89 15.35 -1.89
C SER A 220 27.65 14.99 -3.35
N SER A 221 28.75 14.74 -4.05
CA SER A 221 28.88 14.47 -5.48
C SER A 221 27.80 13.54 -6.06
N SER A 222 27.09 14.01 -7.10
CA SER A 222 26.66 13.26 -8.30
C SER A 222 26.44 11.75 -8.08
N GLY A 223 25.43 11.38 -7.30
CA GLY A 223 25.08 9.98 -7.05
C GLY A 223 23.60 9.77 -7.30
N GLY A 224 23.29 8.99 -8.33
CA GLY A 224 21.94 8.60 -8.72
C GLY A 224 21.09 8.08 -7.57
N GLU A 225 19.85 8.57 -7.47
CA GLU A 225 18.90 8.21 -6.42
C GLU A 225 18.34 6.78 -6.65
N GLY A 226 19.15 5.74 -6.41
CA GLY A 226 18.67 4.35 -6.39
C GLY A 226 19.73 3.27 -6.63
N LEU A 227 19.59 2.12 -5.94
CA LEU A 227 20.40 0.91 -6.10
C LEU A 227 19.50 -0.25 -6.58
N LEU A 228 19.83 -0.86 -7.71
CA LEU A 228 19.18 -2.08 -8.22
C LEU A 228 20.16 -3.25 -8.14
N LEU A 229 19.85 -4.24 -7.31
CA LEU A 229 20.60 -5.49 -7.21
C LEU A 229 19.83 -6.59 -7.96
N LEU A 230 20.46 -7.21 -8.95
CA LEU A 230 19.92 -8.34 -9.69
C LEU A 230 20.78 -9.56 -9.42
N ASP A 231 20.19 -10.59 -8.80
CA ASP A 231 20.87 -11.84 -8.52
C ASP A 231 20.53 -12.87 -9.59
N GLU A 232 21.50 -13.22 -10.45
CA GLU A 232 21.38 -14.18 -11.55
C GLU A 232 20.09 -14.02 -12.39
N PRO A 233 19.76 -12.81 -12.89
CA PRO A 233 18.50 -12.55 -13.60
C PRO A 233 18.34 -13.37 -14.89
N ASP A 234 19.43 -13.94 -15.37
CA ASP A 234 19.61 -14.61 -16.65
C ASP A 234 19.75 -16.13 -16.56
N ALA A 235 19.64 -16.72 -15.36
CA ALA A 235 19.74 -18.16 -15.17
C ALA A 235 18.86 -18.96 -16.15
N ALA A 236 17.60 -18.52 -16.33
CA ALA A 236 16.61 -19.14 -17.20
C ALA A 236 16.50 -18.52 -18.61
N LEU A 237 17.31 -17.51 -18.95
CA LEU A 237 17.27 -16.85 -20.25
C LEU A 237 18.06 -17.65 -21.30
N ASP A 238 17.69 -17.55 -22.58
CA ASP A 238 18.53 -18.03 -23.67
C ASP A 238 19.57 -16.94 -24.05
N GLY A 239 20.66 -17.31 -24.71
CA GLY A 239 21.74 -16.39 -25.09
C GLY A 239 21.24 -15.17 -25.88
N ASN A 240 20.30 -15.36 -26.80
CA ASN A 240 19.70 -14.26 -27.56
C ASN A 240 18.92 -13.27 -26.67
N TYR A 241 18.12 -13.79 -25.73
CA TYR A 241 17.37 -12.96 -24.80
C TYR A 241 18.29 -12.29 -23.77
N ALA A 242 19.35 -12.96 -23.33
CA ALA A 242 20.34 -12.40 -22.42
C ALA A 242 21.09 -11.20 -23.05
N GLN A 243 21.46 -11.28 -24.34
CA GLN A 243 22.07 -10.14 -25.04
C GLN A 243 21.13 -8.95 -25.16
N ARG A 244 19.85 -9.17 -25.51
CA ARG A 244 18.85 -8.10 -25.57
C ARG A 244 18.57 -7.50 -24.20
N PHE A 245 18.52 -8.34 -23.19
CA PHE A 245 18.36 -7.90 -21.81
C PHE A 245 19.53 -7.02 -21.35
N ALA A 246 20.77 -7.36 -21.70
CA ALA A 246 21.93 -6.52 -21.44
C ALA A 246 21.84 -5.15 -22.11
N ALA A 247 21.40 -5.10 -23.38
CA ALA A 247 21.18 -3.84 -24.09
C ALA A 247 20.04 -2.99 -23.48
N ALA A 248 18.94 -3.64 -23.09
CA ALA A 248 17.81 -3.00 -22.42
C ALA A 248 18.23 -2.45 -21.04
N LEU A 249 19.02 -3.20 -20.26
CA LEU A 249 19.58 -2.77 -18.98
C LEU A 249 20.48 -1.55 -19.13
N GLN A 250 21.34 -1.51 -20.15
CA GLN A 250 22.20 -0.35 -20.39
C GLN A 250 21.39 0.91 -20.70
N THR A 251 20.35 0.77 -21.52
CA THR A 251 19.42 1.87 -21.86
C THR A 251 18.63 2.32 -20.63
N ALA A 252 18.16 1.37 -19.83
CA ALA A 252 17.44 1.63 -18.58
C ALA A 252 18.34 2.32 -17.55
N ALA A 253 19.61 1.90 -17.40
CA ALA A 253 20.57 2.50 -16.47
C ALA A 253 20.81 3.99 -16.78
N GLN A 254 20.95 4.33 -18.07
CA GLN A 254 21.11 5.73 -18.51
C GLN A 254 19.87 6.57 -18.20
N THR A 255 18.68 5.99 -18.36
CA THR A 255 17.40 6.68 -18.16
C THR A 255 17.08 6.85 -16.67
N LEU A 256 17.30 5.81 -15.87
CA LEU A 256 17.04 5.77 -14.44
C LEU A 256 18.05 6.57 -13.64
N LYS A 257 19.26 6.80 -14.19
CA LYS A 257 20.42 7.30 -13.45
C LYS A 257 20.60 6.52 -12.15
N CYS A 258 20.44 5.19 -12.17
CA CYS A 258 20.55 4.34 -10.98
C CYS A 258 21.85 3.51 -11.01
N GLN A 259 22.35 3.13 -9.83
CA GLN A 259 23.43 2.17 -9.73
C GLN A 259 22.86 0.77 -9.86
N ILE A 260 23.33 -0.01 -10.84
CA ILE A 260 22.92 -1.40 -11.03
C ILE A 260 24.09 -2.33 -10.66
N VAL A 261 23.82 -3.30 -9.80
CA VAL A 261 24.75 -4.38 -9.45
C VAL A 261 24.11 -5.69 -9.89
N ILE A 262 24.84 -6.47 -10.69
CA ILE A 262 24.34 -7.72 -11.27
C ILE A 262 25.33 -8.83 -10.91
N THR A 263 24.81 -9.95 -10.42
CA THR A 263 25.54 -11.22 -10.38
C THR A 263 25.07 -12.04 -11.59
N THR A 264 26.01 -12.61 -12.34
CA THR A 264 25.69 -13.41 -13.52
C THR A 264 26.81 -14.39 -13.79
N LEU A 265 26.45 -15.55 -14.35
CA LEU A 265 27.37 -16.56 -14.83
C LEU A 265 27.40 -16.61 -16.36
N ARG A 266 26.72 -15.68 -17.05
CA ARG A 266 26.66 -15.65 -18.51
C ARG A 266 27.50 -14.53 -19.09
N LYS A 267 28.26 -14.88 -20.13
CA LYS A 267 29.14 -13.95 -20.84
C LYS A 267 28.39 -12.84 -21.57
N GLU A 268 27.13 -13.08 -21.94
CA GLU A 268 26.30 -12.12 -22.70
C GLU A 268 26.08 -10.82 -21.92
N LEU A 269 25.93 -10.90 -20.59
CA LEU A 269 25.73 -9.76 -19.70
C LEU A 269 27.01 -8.97 -19.39
N LEU A 270 28.19 -9.53 -19.65
CA LEU A 270 29.45 -8.79 -19.50
C LEU A 270 29.54 -7.61 -20.48
N SER A 271 28.70 -7.58 -21.51
CA SER A 271 28.65 -6.49 -22.49
C SER A 271 28.21 -5.15 -21.89
N CYS A 272 27.35 -5.16 -20.85
CA CYS A 272 26.78 -3.95 -20.27
C CYS A 272 27.50 -3.44 -18.99
N GLY A 273 28.52 -4.15 -18.49
CA GLY A 273 29.21 -3.81 -17.24
C GLY A 273 30.37 -2.83 -17.41
N ASP A 274 30.49 -1.89 -16.46
CA ASP A 274 31.63 -0.95 -16.39
C ASP A 274 32.78 -1.49 -15.53
N LYS A 275 32.44 -2.11 -14.38
CA LYS A 275 33.39 -2.67 -13.41
C LYS A 275 33.02 -4.11 -13.10
N PHE A 276 34.02 -4.98 -13.03
CA PHE A 276 33.82 -6.42 -12.83
C PHE A 276 34.49 -6.87 -11.54
N TRP A 277 33.74 -7.66 -10.77
CA TRP A 277 34.20 -8.22 -9.49
C TRP A 277 34.08 -9.73 -9.54
N LEU A 278 35.16 -10.41 -9.18
CA LEU A 278 35.20 -11.85 -9.00
C LEU A 278 35.19 -12.15 -7.51
N VAL A 279 34.27 -13.01 -7.09
CA VAL A 279 34.28 -13.56 -5.73
C VAL A 279 34.94 -14.93 -5.78
N GLN A 280 36.13 -15.05 -5.19
CA GLN A 280 36.85 -16.32 -5.10
C GLN A 280 36.80 -16.86 -3.67
N GLN A 281 36.50 -18.14 -3.51
CA GLN A 281 36.54 -18.82 -2.23
C GLN A 281 37.91 -19.49 -2.03
N SER A 282 38.65 -19.07 -1.01
CA SER A 282 39.93 -19.67 -0.61
C SER A 282 39.94 -19.93 0.89
N GLN A 283 40.32 -21.14 1.31
CA GLN A 283 40.39 -21.54 2.73
C GLN A 283 39.09 -21.24 3.52
N ARG A 284 37.92 -21.53 2.94
CA ARG A 284 36.57 -21.21 3.50
C ARG A 284 36.26 -19.71 3.70
N ALA A 285 37.08 -18.80 3.16
CA ALA A 285 36.81 -17.37 3.14
C ALA A 285 36.55 -16.89 1.70
N SER A 286 35.52 -16.07 1.51
CA SER A 286 35.21 -15.43 0.22
C SER A 286 35.93 -14.08 0.14
N ARG A 287 36.73 -13.87 -0.91
CA ARG A 287 37.42 -12.61 -1.15
C ARG A 287 37.02 -12.03 -2.50
N PRO A 288 36.43 -10.82 -2.55
CA PRO A 288 36.17 -10.14 -3.80
C PRO A 288 37.47 -9.56 -4.36
N ARG A 289 37.64 -9.65 -5.68
CA ARG A 289 38.77 -9.09 -6.43
C ARG A 289 38.23 -8.39 -7.68
N GLU A 290 38.72 -7.20 -7.97
CA GLU A 290 38.45 -6.51 -9.23
C GLU A 290 39.22 -7.20 -10.37
N ILE A 291 38.54 -7.46 -11.48
CA ILE A 291 39.08 -8.15 -12.66
C ILE A 291 38.73 -7.38 -13.94
N THR A 292 39.45 -7.65 -15.03
CA THR A 292 39.12 -7.06 -16.34
C THR A 292 38.02 -7.85 -17.05
N LYS A 293 37.41 -7.24 -18.08
CA LYS A 293 36.36 -7.89 -18.88
C LYS A 293 36.84 -9.14 -19.61
N GLU A 294 38.09 -9.13 -20.08
CA GLU A 294 38.72 -10.24 -20.79
C GLU A 294 38.95 -11.42 -19.85
N GLU A 295 39.53 -11.16 -18.67
CA GLU A 295 39.67 -12.16 -17.60
C GLU A 295 38.33 -12.76 -17.18
N ALA A 296 37.27 -11.93 -17.08
CA ALA A 296 35.93 -12.40 -16.76
C ALA A 296 35.38 -13.36 -17.84
N ALA A 297 35.59 -13.03 -19.11
CA ALA A 297 35.13 -13.86 -20.22
C ALA A 297 35.86 -15.21 -20.29
N GLU A 298 37.17 -15.22 -20.04
CA GLU A 298 37.98 -16.44 -19.96
C GLU A 298 37.51 -17.34 -18.82
N LEU A 299 37.33 -16.78 -17.62
CA LEU A 299 36.85 -17.55 -16.46
C LEU A 299 35.48 -18.19 -16.71
N LEU A 300 34.55 -17.46 -17.35
CA LEU A 300 33.23 -18.00 -17.68
C LEU A 300 33.27 -19.10 -18.76
N LEU A 301 34.29 -19.12 -19.63
CA LEU A 301 34.50 -20.22 -20.58
C LEU A 301 35.01 -21.49 -19.87
N ASP A 302 35.82 -21.32 -18.82
CA ASP A 302 36.43 -22.42 -18.07
C ASP A 302 35.51 -23.00 -16.98
N LEU A 303 34.57 -22.21 -16.43
CA LEU A 303 33.61 -22.61 -15.40
C LEU A 303 32.86 -23.93 -15.70
N PRO A 304 32.23 -24.11 -16.88
CA PRO A 304 31.50 -25.34 -17.17
C PRO A 304 32.40 -26.59 -17.19
N GLN A 305 33.68 -26.45 -17.55
CA GLN A 305 34.63 -27.56 -17.53
C GLN A 305 35.00 -27.95 -16.09
N GLN A 306 35.16 -26.96 -15.21
CA GLN A 306 35.47 -27.21 -13.80
C GLN A 306 34.29 -27.84 -13.05
N GLN A 307 33.05 -27.41 -13.33
CA GLN A 307 31.85 -28.02 -12.71
C GLN A 307 31.70 -29.50 -13.11
N GLN A 308 31.87 -29.82 -14.40
CA GLN A 308 31.81 -31.20 -14.87
C GLN A 308 32.93 -32.06 -14.28
N GLN A 309 34.14 -31.52 -14.13
CA GLN A 309 35.25 -32.24 -13.48
C GLN A 309 34.99 -32.45 -12.00
N GLN A 310 34.42 -31.48 -11.29
CA GLN A 310 34.06 -31.63 -9.87
C GLN A 310 32.94 -32.64 -9.67
N GLU A 311 31.90 -32.63 -10.51
CA GLU A 311 30.82 -33.62 -10.46
C GLU A 311 31.35 -35.03 -10.76
N GLN A 312 32.21 -35.19 -11.76
CA GLN A 312 32.86 -36.47 -12.04
C GLN A 312 33.74 -36.94 -10.89
N GLN A 313 34.51 -36.03 -10.27
CA GLN A 313 35.32 -36.36 -9.09
C GLN A 313 34.46 -36.73 -7.87
N GLN A 314 33.34 -36.05 -7.64
CA GLN A 314 32.40 -36.38 -6.57
C GLN A 314 31.71 -37.73 -6.81
N GLN A 315 31.28 -38.02 -8.04
CA GLN A 315 30.72 -39.31 -8.42
C GLN A 315 31.74 -40.44 -8.27
N GLN A 316 32.99 -40.20 -8.66
CA GLN A 316 34.08 -41.17 -8.53
C GLN A 316 34.44 -41.40 -7.05
N GLN A 317 34.43 -40.36 -6.20
CA GLN A 317 34.60 -40.49 -4.75
C GLN A 317 33.43 -41.24 -4.08
N GLN A 318 32.18 -41.05 -4.54
CA GLN A 318 31.04 -41.82 -4.05
C GLN A 318 31.09 -43.29 -4.47
N LEU A 319 31.58 -43.60 -5.67
CA LEU A 319 31.78 -44.98 -6.13
C LEU A 319 32.91 -45.70 -5.38
N LEU A 320 33.94 -44.97 -4.95
CA LEU A 320 35.02 -45.48 -4.10
C LEU A 320 34.59 -45.67 -2.63
N ALA A 321 33.48 -45.06 -2.21
CA ALA A 321 32.92 -45.18 -0.87
C ALA A 321 31.92 -46.35 -0.73
N LEU A 322 32.15 -47.47 -1.44
CA LEU A 322 31.42 -48.71 -1.19
C LEU A 322 31.77 -49.22 0.22
N PRO A 323 30.79 -49.60 1.07
CA PRO A 323 31.06 -50.06 2.42
C PRO A 323 31.86 -51.38 2.37
N GLU A 324 33.02 -51.38 3.03
CA GLU A 324 33.83 -52.57 3.28
C GLU A 324 32.94 -53.71 3.84
N PRO A 325 33.05 -54.94 3.31
CA PRO A 325 32.23 -56.05 3.77
C PRO A 325 32.55 -56.36 5.24
N VAL A 326 31.50 -56.33 6.07
CA VAL A 326 31.60 -56.64 7.50
C VAL A 326 32.16 -58.07 7.66
N PRO A 327 33.29 -58.27 8.37
CA PRO A 327 33.86 -59.60 8.52
C PRO A 327 32.90 -60.49 9.32
N SER A 328 32.47 -61.59 8.70
CA SER A 328 31.68 -62.63 9.34
C SER A 328 32.50 -63.27 10.46
N MET A 329 32.12 -63.04 11.71
CA MET A 329 32.60 -63.82 12.85
C MET A 329 31.99 -65.22 12.78
N GLY A 330 32.86 -66.23 12.60
CA GLY A 330 32.57 -67.64 12.85
C GLY A 330 32.84 -68.03 14.30
#